data_AF-A0A928QGY6-F1
#
_entry.id   AF-A0A928QGY6-F1
#
_cell.length_a   1.000
_cell.length_b   1.000
_cell.length_c   1.000
_cell.angle_alpha   90.00
_cell.angle_beta   90.00
_cell.angle_gamma   90.00
#
_symmetry.space_group_name_H-M   'P 1'
#
loop_
_entity.id
_entity.type
_entity.pdbx_description
1 polymer ?
#
loop_
_entity_poly.entity_id
_entity_poly.type
_entity_poly.pdbx_seq_one_letter_code
_entity_poly.pdbx_strand_id
1 'polypeptide(L)'
;MKSANKRTIYISLTFVLVVIILLGSVFLKLHNEKEQWKHIVAEHNYNHWNEIYHMAWKTENQGFTKDAIKESYLYINAKIYSNTDGLYPVFSGDSKYTAFLQTYYYGLAQDIAVKDMQGDKLQEALDLFKETTIELKKLSGNILNIAENKRASLIETKSELYNQVEKTIIEFCNKYGEKISTFNLSV
;
A
#
# COMPACT_ATOMS: atom_id res chain seq x y z
N MET A 1 -52.93 43.45 -17.33
CA MET A 1 -52.66 41.99 -17.40
C MET A 1 -51.30 41.60 -17.98
N LYS A 2 -50.73 42.26 -19.00
CA LYS A 2 -49.43 41.85 -19.60
C LYS A 2 -48.17 42.07 -18.71
N SER A 3 -48.20 42.97 -17.72
CA SER A 3 -47.02 43.23 -16.85
C SER A 3 -46.85 42.22 -15.71
N ALA A 4 -47.94 41.67 -15.17
CA ALA A 4 -47.91 40.68 -14.09
C ALA A 4 -47.25 39.37 -14.56
N ASN A 5 -47.55 38.90 -15.77
CA ASN A 5 -46.92 37.70 -16.35
C ASN A 5 -45.41 37.86 -16.57
N LYS A 6 -44.96 39.04 -17.03
CA LYS A 6 -43.51 39.30 -17.19
C LYS A 6 -42.79 39.25 -15.84
N ARG A 7 -43.36 39.87 -14.81
CA ARG A 7 -42.78 39.87 -13.46
C ARG A 7 -42.69 38.46 -12.87
N THR A 8 -43.73 37.63 -13.03
CA THR A 8 -43.70 36.23 -12.60
C THR A 8 -42.65 35.42 -13.35
N ILE A 9 -42.51 35.61 -14.66
CA ILE A 9 -41.46 34.95 -15.47
C ILE A 9 -40.06 35.35 -14.99
N TYR A 10 -39.81 36.64 -14.73
CA TYR A 10 -38.52 37.10 -14.20
C TYR A 10 -38.21 36.51 -12.82
N ILE A 11 -39.19 36.49 -11.90
CA ILE A 11 -39.02 35.88 -10.57
C ILE A 11 -38.67 34.39 -10.71
N SER A 12 -39.38 33.64 -11.56
CA SER A 12 -39.09 32.23 -11.80
C SER A 12 -37.70 32.01 -12.39
N LEU A 13 -37.27 32.83 -13.36
CA LEU A 13 -35.93 32.75 -13.94
C LEU A 13 -34.84 33.08 -12.91
N THR A 14 -35.03 34.12 -12.09
CA THR A 14 -34.11 34.47 -11.01
C THR A 14 -34.00 33.33 -10.00
N PHE A 15 -35.13 32.71 -9.63
CA PHE A 15 -35.14 31.57 -8.73
C PHE A 15 -34.35 30.38 -9.29
N VAL A 16 -34.57 30.02 -10.56
CA VAL A 16 -33.79 28.95 -11.23
C VAL A 16 -32.30 29.27 -11.24
N LEU A 17 -31.92 30.52 -11.52
CA LEU A 17 -30.53 30.94 -11.53
C LEU A 17 -29.88 30.79 -10.14
N VAL A 18 -30.58 31.20 -9.08
CA VAL A 18 -30.13 31.03 -7.69
C VAL A 18 -29.94 29.55 -7.35
N VAL A 19 -30.87 28.67 -7.75
CA VAL A 19 -30.74 27.22 -7.54
C VAL A 19 -29.52 26.65 -8.25
N ILE A 20 -29.27 27.04 -9.51
CA ILE A 20 -28.09 26.59 -10.27
C ILE A 20 -26.80 27.04 -9.58
N ILE A 21 -26.73 28.28 -9.09
CA ILE A 21 -25.55 28.80 -8.37
C ILE A 21 -25.32 28.02 -7.09
N LEU A 22 -26.38 27.74 -6.32
CA LEU A 22 -26.28 26.96 -5.09
C LEU A 22 -25.79 25.54 -5.37
N LEU A 23 -26.37 24.84 -6.35
CA LEU A 23 -25.94 23.50 -6.74
C LEU A 23 -24.49 23.48 -7.25
N GLY A 24 -24.09 24.48 -8.05
CA GLY A 24 -22.72 24.63 -8.53
C GLY A 24 -21.73 24.82 -7.38
N SER A 25 -22.08 25.63 -6.36
CA SER A 25 -21.23 25.83 -5.19
C SER A 25 -21.04 24.56 -4.35
N VAL A 26 -22.12 23.77 -4.18
CA VAL A 26 -22.06 22.47 -3.47
C VAL A 26 -21.21 21.48 -4.27
N PHE A 27 -21.39 21.41 -5.58
CA PHE A 27 -20.59 20.55 -6.44
C PHE A 27 -19.10 20.89 -6.37
N LEU A 28 -18.74 22.18 -6.47
CA LEU A 28 -17.34 22.63 -6.37
C LEU A 28 -16.73 22.29 -5.01
N LYS A 29 -17.49 22.46 -3.92
CA LYS A 29 -17.04 22.08 -2.57
C LYS A 29 -16.74 20.58 -2.49
N LEU A 30 -17.68 19.74 -2.92
CA LEU A 30 -17.52 18.28 -2.90
C LEU A 30 -16.36 17.81 -3.79
N HIS A 31 -16.17 18.45 -4.95
CA HIS A 31 -15.05 18.17 -5.85
C HIS A 31 -13.72 18.50 -5.17
N ASN A 32 -13.60 19.68 -4.56
CA ASN A 32 -12.38 20.09 -3.86
C ASN A 32 -12.07 19.18 -2.67
N GLU A 33 -13.07 18.83 -1.86
CA GLU A 33 -12.90 17.88 -0.75
C GLU A 33 -12.41 16.52 -1.26
N LYS A 34 -12.98 16.01 -2.36
CA LYS A 34 -12.55 14.76 -2.98
C LYS A 34 -11.09 14.80 -3.43
N GLU A 35 -10.67 15.88 -4.11
CA GLU A 35 -9.28 16.01 -4.55
C GLU A 35 -8.30 16.16 -3.37
N GLN A 36 -8.68 16.88 -2.31
CA GLN A 36 -7.88 16.93 -1.08
C GLN A 36 -7.73 15.55 -0.43
N TRP A 37 -8.81 14.78 -0.33
CA TRP A 37 -8.77 13.41 0.18
C TRP A 37 -7.85 12.51 -0.64
N LYS A 38 -7.90 12.61 -1.98
CA LYS A 38 -6.97 11.86 -2.85
C LYS A 38 -5.51 12.20 -2.55
N HIS A 39 -5.18 13.48 -2.39
CA HIS A 39 -3.82 13.88 -2.06
C HIS A 39 -3.36 13.30 -0.72
N ILE A 40 -4.20 13.35 0.31
CA ILE A 40 -3.89 12.78 1.63
C ILE A 40 -3.67 11.27 1.53
N VAL A 41 -4.54 10.53 0.84
CA VAL A 41 -4.42 9.07 0.69
C VAL A 41 -3.18 8.71 -0.12
N ALA A 42 -2.90 9.45 -1.19
CA ALA A 42 -1.71 9.24 -2.02
C ALA A 42 -0.41 9.47 -1.23
N GLU A 43 -0.39 10.50 -0.38
CA GLU A 43 0.73 10.80 0.52
C GLU A 43 0.92 9.69 1.55
N HIS A 44 -0.17 9.28 2.19
CA HIS A 44 -0.15 8.23 3.20
C HIS A 44 0.36 6.90 2.62
N ASN A 45 -0.12 6.53 1.43
CA ASN A 45 0.34 5.36 0.71
C ASN A 45 1.85 5.42 0.38
N TYR A 46 2.33 6.58 -0.09
CA TYR A 46 3.76 6.78 -0.35
C TYR A 46 4.60 6.57 0.92
N ASN A 47 4.16 7.15 2.04
CA ASN A 47 4.83 7.01 3.33
C ASN A 47 4.82 5.55 3.82
N HIS A 48 3.73 4.82 3.64
CA HIS A 48 3.66 3.41 3.99
C HIS A 48 4.63 2.56 3.16
N TRP A 49 4.74 2.78 1.85
CA TRP A 49 5.75 2.10 1.03
C TRP A 49 7.17 2.46 1.45
N ASN A 50 7.39 3.70 1.88
CA ASN A 50 8.69 4.15 2.38
C ASN A 50 9.07 3.47 3.70
N GLU A 51 8.10 3.27 4.59
CA GLU A 51 8.30 2.51 5.83
C GLU A 51 8.63 1.04 5.57
N ILE A 52 7.97 0.40 4.59
CA ILE A 52 8.33 -0.96 4.16
C ILE A 52 9.74 -1.03 3.57
N TYR A 53 10.11 -0.05 2.75
CA TYR A 53 11.47 0.07 2.21
C TYR A 53 12.51 0.20 3.32
N HIS A 54 12.31 1.13 4.25
CA HIS A 54 13.22 1.36 5.37
C HIS A 54 13.29 0.16 6.32
N MET A 55 12.18 -0.56 6.51
CA MET A 55 12.17 -1.83 7.24
C MET A 55 13.13 -2.82 6.58
N ALA A 56 12.97 -3.08 5.28
CA ALA A 56 13.82 -4.03 4.56
C ALA A 56 15.30 -3.59 4.53
N TRP A 57 15.56 -2.30 4.32
CA TRP A 57 16.91 -1.71 4.38
C TRP A 57 17.56 -1.89 5.75
N LYS A 58 16.81 -1.66 6.85
CA LYS A 58 17.33 -1.82 8.21
C LYS A 58 17.66 -3.28 8.49
N THR A 59 16.78 -4.20 8.13
CA THR A 59 17.00 -5.66 8.29
C THR A 59 18.27 -6.10 7.55
N GLU A 60 18.45 -5.67 6.31
CA GLU A 60 19.65 -5.97 5.53
C GLU A 60 20.93 -5.44 6.18
N ASN A 61 20.91 -4.22 6.71
CA ASN A 61 22.07 -3.61 7.37
C ASN A 61 22.40 -4.23 8.74
N GLN A 62 21.40 -4.77 9.45
CA GLN A 62 21.63 -5.53 10.67
C GLN A 62 22.25 -6.90 10.40
N GLY A 63 22.03 -7.43 9.20
CA GLY A 63 22.57 -8.71 8.75
C GLY A 63 21.59 -9.88 8.91
N PHE A 64 21.91 -10.96 8.21
CA PHE A 64 21.06 -12.15 8.11
C PHE A 64 21.60 -13.28 8.99
N THR A 65 21.63 -13.04 10.30
CA THR A 65 21.97 -14.05 11.31
C THR A 65 20.77 -14.29 12.22
N LYS A 66 20.73 -15.44 12.88
CA LYS A 66 19.66 -15.77 13.85
C LYS A 66 19.54 -14.68 14.93
N ASP A 67 20.66 -14.22 15.48
CA ASP A 67 20.68 -13.19 16.52
C ASP A 67 20.20 -11.83 15.99
N ALA A 68 20.67 -11.39 14.82
CA ALA A 68 20.22 -10.13 14.22
C ALA A 68 18.71 -10.13 13.90
N ILE A 69 18.18 -11.27 13.42
CA ILE A 69 16.75 -11.43 13.17
C ILE A 69 15.96 -11.47 14.48
N LYS A 70 16.48 -12.13 15.51
CA LYS A 70 15.88 -12.14 16.86
C LYS A 70 15.79 -10.75 17.49
N GLU A 71 16.76 -9.88 17.22
CA GLU A 71 16.72 -8.48 17.68
C GLU A 71 15.75 -7.60 16.88
N SER A 72 15.42 -7.98 15.64
CA SER A 72 14.68 -7.13 14.70
C SER A 72 13.28 -7.61 14.35
N TYR A 73 12.89 -8.87 14.62
CA TYR A 73 11.60 -9.41 14.18
C TYR A 73 10.39 -8.68 14.78
N LEU A 74 10.48 -8.16 16.00
CA LEU A 74 9.42 -7.32 16.60
C LEU A 74 9.30 -5.96 15.91
N TYR A 75 10.42 -5.39 15.44
CA TYR A 75 10.40 -4.17 14.65
C TYR A 75 9.77 -4.42 13.27
N ILE A 76 10.12 -5.55 12.63
CA ILE A 76 9.49 -6.00 11.37
C ILE A 76 7.97 -6.14 11.57
N ASN A 77 7.56 -6.82 12.65
CA ASN A 77 6.15 -6.97 13.00
C ASN A 77 5.44 -5.62 13.12
N ALA A 78 5.99 -4.71 13.92
CA ALA A 78 5.40 -3.39 14.15
C ALA A 78 5.23 -2.62 12.84
N LYS A 79 6.24 -2.65 11.96
CA LYS A 79 6.18 -1.95 10.67
C LYS A 79 5.20 -2.58 9.68
N ILE A 80 5.06 -3.90 9.67
CA ILE A 80 4.07 -4.54 8.78
C ILE A 80 2.65 -4.17 9.23
N TYR A 81 2.32 -4.39 10.50
CA TYR A 81 0.97 -4.15 11.00
C TYR A 81 0.58 -2.66 11.01
N SER A 82 1.52 -1.73 11.16
CA SER A 82 1.20 -0.30 11.12
C SER A 82 0.96 0.25 9.71
N ASN A 83 1.38 -0.47 8.66
CA ASN A 83 1.38 0.08 7.30
C ASN A 83 0.44 -0.66 6.33
N THR A 84 0.10 -1.94 6.56
CA THR A 84 -0.64 -2.76 5.60
C THR A 84 -1.97 -2.15 5.17
N ASP A 85 -2.74 -1.57 6.09
CA ASP A 85 -4.09 -1.07 5.80
C ASP A 85 -4.10 0.18 4.91
N GLY A 86 -2.96 0.85 4.73
CA GLY A 86 -2.85 2.04 3.88
C GLY A 86 -2.02 1.84 2.61
N LEU A 87 -1.64 0.60 2.28
CA LEU A 87 -0.89 0.30 1.06
C LEU A 87 -1.83 0.12 -0.14
N TYR A 88 -1.54 0.87 -1.19
CA TYR A 88 -2.14 0.76 -2.52
C TYR A 88 -1.08 0.28 -3.52
N PRO A 89 -1.46 -0.47 -4.57
CA PRO A 89 -2.79 -0.97 -4.95
C PRO A 89 -3.55 -1.79 -3.89
N VAL A 90 -4.86 -1.54 -3.75
CA VAL A 90 -5.76 -2.33 -2.90
C VAL A 90 -6.29 -3.49 -3.74
N PHE A 91 -5.73 -4.68 -3.50
CA PHE A 91 -6.23 -5.91 -4.12
C PHE A 91 -7.66 -6.13 -3.66
N SER A 92 -8.57 -6.36 -4.61
CA SER A 92 -10.01 -6.50 -4.41
C SER A 92 -10.38 -7.46 -3.27
N GLY A 93 -10.57 -6.92 -2.06
CA GLY A 93 -11.09 -7.61 -0.87
C GLY A 93 -10.11 -8.47 -0.07
N ASP A 94 -8.90 -8.72 -0.57
CA ASP A 94 -7.87 -9.50 0.12
C ASP A 94 -6.49 -9.02 -0.33
N SER A 95 -5.84 -8.15 0.45
CA SER A 95 -4.55 -7.57 0.11
C SER A 95 -3.48 -8.66 0.09
N LYS A 96 -3.18 -9.21 -1.09
CA LYS A 96 -2.15 -10.24 -1.28
C LYS A 96 -0.81 -9.90 -0.62
N TYR A 97 -0.41 -8.62 -0.59
CA TYR A 97 0.78 -8.19 0.15
C TYR A 97 0.60 -8.24 1.68
N THR A 98 -0.60 -8.02 2.22
CA THR A 98 -0.86 -8.11 3.67
C THR A 98 -0.73 -9.55 4.11
N ALA A 99 -1.41 -10.47 3.41
CA ALA A 99 -1.23 -11.90 3.61
C ALA A 99 0.24 -12.29 3.46
N PHE A 100 0.94 -11.77 2.45
CA PHE A 100 2.36 -12.05 2.26
C PHE A 100 3.24 -11.54 3.40
N LEU A 101 3.14 -10.25 3.73
CA LEU A 101 3.97 -9.60 4.74
C LEU A 101 3.71 -10.21 6.12
N GLN A 102 2.45 -10.41 6.50
CA GLN A 102 2.08 -10.92 7.82
C GLN A 102 2.31 -12.42 7.95
N THR A 103 1.87 -13.22 6.99
CA THR A 103 1.91 -14.69 7.10
C THR A 103 3.24 -15.27 6.66
N TYR A 104 3.77 -14.84 5.52
CA TYR A 104 4.99 -15.44 4.97
C TYR A 104 6.25 -14.74 5.45
N TYR A 105 6.38 -13.43 5.23
CA TYR A 105 7.61 -12.70 5.51
C TYR A 105 7.88 -12.56 7.01
N TYR A 106 6.92 -12.02 7.79
CA TYR A 106 7.04 -11.95 9.24
C TYR A 106 7.05 -13.34 9.88
N GLY A 107 6.22 -14.28 9.40
CA GLY A 107 6.22 -15.66 9.88
C GLY A 107 7.60 -16.32 9.79
N LEU A 108 8.29 -16.16 8.66
CA LEU A 108 9.66 -16.66 8.50
C LEU A 108 10.65 -15.99 9.46
N ALA A 109 10.56 -14.66 9.63
CA ALA A 109 11.41 -13.94 10.59
C ALA A 109 11.19 -14.41 12.03
N GLN A 110 9.93 -14.60 12.42
CA GLN A 110 9.54 -15.11 13.74
C GLN A 110 10.05 -16.54 13.96
N ASP A 111 9.92 -17.40 12.95
CA ASP A 111 10.39 -18.78 13.01
C ASP A 111 11.90 -18.85 13.21
N ILE A 112 12.67 -18.05 12.47
CA ILE A 112 14.12 -17.95 12.66
C ILE A 112 14.46 -17.44 14.06
N ALA A 113 13.75 -16.42 14.55
CA ALA A 113 14.02 -15.78 15.83
C ALA A 113 13.69 -16.67 17.05
N VAL A 114 12.59 -17.42 16.99
CA VAL A 114 11.96 -18.04 18.17
C VAL A 114 12.09 -19.56 18.16
N LYS A 115 12.04 -20.22 16.99
CA LYS A 115 12.12 -21.69 16.94
C LYS A 115 13.56 -22.16 17.14
N ASP A 116 13.70 -23.38 17.66
CA ASP A 116 15.00 -24.04 17.79
C ASP A 116 15.45 -24.66 16.45
N MET A 117 15.59 -23.81 15.43
CA MET A 117 16.14 -24.17 14.13
C MET A 117 17.67 -24.13 14.18
N GLN A 118 18.33 -25.16 13.64
CA GLN A 118 19.78 -25.37 13.67
C GLN A 118 20.27 -26.00 12.34
N GLY A 119 21.57 -25.94 12.10
CA GLY A 119 22.23 -26.61 10.96
C GLY A 119 21.73 -26.13 9.59
N ASP A 120 21.67 -27.06 8.63
CA ASP A 120 21.28 -26.77 7.23
C ASP A 120 19.92 -26.08 7.13
N LYS A 121 18.96 -26.48 7.97
CA LYS A 121 17.63 -25.88 8.00
C LYS A 121 17.64 -24.41 8.39
N LEU A 122 18.48 -24.04 9.38
CA LEU A 122 18.67 -22.64 9.76
C LEU A 122 19.29 -21.85 8.61
N GLN A 123 20.28 -22.43 7.94
CA GLN A 123 20.94 -21.80 6.82
C GLN A 123 19.97 -21.56 5.65
N GLU A 124 19.15 -22.55 5.30
CA GLU A 124 18.10 -22.42 4.27
C GLU A 124 17.09 -21.31 4.60
N ALA A 125 16.63 -21.23 5.85
CA ALA A 125 15.72 -20.18 6.29
C ALA A 125 16.36 -18.79 6.21
N LEU A 126 17.62 -18.66 6.63
CA LEU A 126 18.38 -17.41 6.56
C LEU A 126 18.59 -16.96 5.11
N ASP A 127 18.93 -17.88 4.22
CA ASP A 127 19.13 -17.59 2.80
C ASP A 127 17.82 -17.17 2.13
N LEU A 128 16.72 -17.86 2.42
CA LEU A 128 15.39 -17.50 1.93
C LEU A 128 14.93 -16.14 2.46
N PHE A 129 15.14 -15.87 3.75
CA PHE A 129 14.79 -14.60 4.36
C PHE A 129 15.62 -13.44 3.80
N LYS A 130 16.91 -13.68 3.56
CA LYS A 130 17.82 -12.73 2.89
C LYS A 130 17.37 -12.40 1.48
N GLU A 131 17.13 -13.43 0.65
CA GLU A 131 16.67 -13.24 -0.73
C GLU A 131 15.38 -12.42 -0.73
N THR A 132 14.41 -12.82 0.10
CA THR A 132 13.10 -12.17 0.18
C THR A 132 13.22 -10.72 0.65
N THR A 133 14.06 -10.43 1.64
CA THR A 133 14.26 -9.07 2.16
C THR A 133 14.89 -8.14 1.12
N ILE A 134 15.91 -8.63 0.41
CA ILE A 134 16.59 -7.85 -0.64
C ILE A 134 15.60 -7.50 -1.76
N GLU A 135 14.78 -8.47 -2.17
CA GLU A 135 13.79 -8.27 -3.23
C GLU A 135 12.61 -7.41 -2.76
N LEU A 136 12.19 -7.49 -1.50
CA LEU A 136 11.20 -6.59 -0.91
C LEU A 136 11.70 -5.13 -0.91
N LYS A 137 12.98 -4.90 -0.56
CA LYS A 137 13.62 -3.58 -0.63
C LYS A 137 13.61 -3.05 -2.07
N LYS A 138 13.95 -3.89 -3.06
CA LYS A 138 13.92 -3.50 -4.48
C LYS A 138 12.50 -3.16 -4.94
N LEU A 139 11.52 -4.00 -4.60
CA LEU A 139 10.11 -3.79 -4.94
C LEU A 139 9.61 -2.45 -4.39
N SER A 140 9.75 -2.23 -3.09
CA SER A 140 9.31 -1.00 -2.42
C SER A 140 10.05 0.23 -2.94
N GLY A 141 11.37 0.13 -3.17
CA GLY A 141 12.15 1.21 -3.79
C GLY A 141 11.69 1.55 -5.22
N ASN A 142 11.38 0.55 -6.04
CA ASN A 142 10.83 0.77 -7.38
C ASN A 142 9.47 1.47 -7.32
N ILE A 143 8.59 1.05 -6.41
CA ILE A 143 7.28 1.69 -6.21
C ILE A 143 7.45 3.16 -5.81
N LEU A 144 8.35 3.47 -4.89
CA LEU A 144 8.63 4.83 -4.45
C LEU A 144 9.17 5.71 -5.59
N ASN A 145 10.11 5.20 -6.38
CA ASN A 145 10.67 5.91 -7.54
C ASN A 145 9.59 6.21 -8.59
N ILE A 146 8.71 5.24 -8.83
CA ILE A 146 7.58 5.40 -9.75
C ILE A 146 6.56 6.43 -9.21
N ALA A 147 6.34 6.43 -7.90
CA ALA A 147 5.36 7.26 -7.23
C ALA A 147 5.81 8.71 -7.01
N GLU A 148 7.11 9.01 -6.99
CA GLU A 148 7.69 10.30 -6.57
C GLU A 148 6.96 11.53 -7.15
N ASN A 149 6.61 11.48 -8.44
CA ASN A 149 5.90 12.56 -9.15
C ASN A 149 4.46 12.20 -9.57
N LYS A 150 3.99 10.98 -9.25
CA LYS A 150 2.69 10.43 -9.69
C LYS A 150 1.93 9.70 -8.57
N ARG A 151 2.08 10.16 -7.32
CA ARG A 151 1.49 9.52 -6.12
C ARG A 151 0.01 9.23 -6.26
N ALA A 152 -0.77 10.19 -6.79
CA ALA A 152 -2.21 10.05 -6.99
C ALA A 152 -2.57 8.92 -7.97
N SER A 153 -1.76 8.68 -9.00
CA SER A 153 -2.02 7.59 -9.94
C SER A 153 -1.91 6.21 -9.28
N LEU A 154 -1.10 6.06 -8.22
CA LEU A 154 -0.92 4.78 -7.52
C LEU A 154 -2.15 4.34 -6.71
N ILE A 155 -3.09 5.26 -6.44
CA ILE A 155 -4.34 4.98 -5.70
C ILE A 155 -5.56 4.95 -6.64
N GLU A 156 -5.38 5.29 -7.91
CA GLU A 156 -6.43 5.31 -8.92
C GLU A 156 -6.46 3.98 -9.69
N THR A 157 -7.42 3.11 -9.39
CA THR A 157 -7.55 1.75 -9.96
C THR A 157 -7.61 1.67 -11.48
N LYS A 158 -7.95 2.78 -12.15
CA LYS A 158 -8.01 2.86 -13.61
C LYS A 158 -6.71 3.36 -14.24
N SER A 159 -5.73 3.77 -13.45
CA SER A 159 -4.46 4.26 -13.96
C SER A 159 -3.60 3.09 -14.44
N GLU A 160 -2.83 3.33 -15.51
CA GLU A 160 -1.86 2.35 -16.02
C GLU A 160 -0.81 2.02 -14.94
N LEU A 161 -0.42 3.02 -14.16
CA LEU A 161 0.54 2.90 -13.07
C LEU A 161 0.08 1.94 -11.98
N TYR A 162 -1.19 2.05 -11.59
CA TYR A 162 -1.82 1.18 -10.60
C TYR A 162 -1.71 -0.28 -11.04
N ASN A 163 -2.14 -0.58 -12.26
CA ASN A 163 -2.14 -1.94 -12.80
C ASN A 163 -0.73 -2.51 -12.95
N GLN A 164 0.23 -1.66 -13.36
CA GLN A 164 1.63 -2.06 -13.48
C GLN A 164 2.20 -2.45 -12.11
N VAL A 165 2.03 -1.60 -11.10
CA VAL A 165 2.53 -1.84 -9.75
C VAL A 165 1.82 -3.03 -9.10
N GLU A 166 0.51 -3.15 -9.31
CA GLU A 166 -0.30 -4.27 -8.83
C GLU A 166 0.27 -5.59 -9.34
N LYS A 167 0.53 -5.68 -10.64
CA LYS A 167 1.13 -6.86 -11.26
C LYS A 167 2.48 -7.22 -10.64
N THR A 168 3.38 -6.24 -10.48
CA THR A 168 4.70 -6.49 -9.89
C THR A 168 4.61 -6.98 -8.44
N ILE A 169 3.69 -6.43 -7.65
CA ILE A 169 3.43 -6.89 -6.27
C ILE A 169 2.91 -8.33 -6.27
N ILE A 170 1.96 -8.67 -7.16
CA ILE A 170 1.42 -10.04 -7.26
C ILE A 170 2.52 -11.04 -7.61
N GLU A 171 3.33 -10.72 -8.62
CA GLU A 171 4.43 -11.59 -9.06
C GLU A 171 5.41 -11.85 -7.92
N PHE A 172 5.78 -10.80 -7.17
CA PHE A 172 6.61 -10.92 -5.97
C PHE A 172 5.95 -11.78 -4.89
N CYS A 173 4.71 -11.48 -4.51
CA CYS A 173 4.00 -12.19 -3.44
C CYS A 173 3.79 -13.66 -3.77
N ASN A 174 3.44 -13.99 -5.02
CA ASN A 174 3.29 -15.38 -5.47
C ASN A 174 4.64 -16.11 -5.40
N LYS A 175 5.70 -15.54 -5.98
CA LYS A 175 7.03 -16.16 -6.03
C LYS A 175 7.57 -16.47 -4.64
N TYR A 176 7.56 -15.48 -3.74
CA TYR A 176 8.14 -15.65 -2.41
C TYR A 176 7.19 -16.34 -1.44
N GLY A 177 5.88 -16.16 -1.60
CA GLY A 177 4.88 -16.92 -0.84
C GLY A 177 4.97 -18.42 -1.12
N GLU A 178 5.14 -18.82 -2.37
CA GLU A 178 5.37 -20.22 -2.75
C GLU A 178 6.66 -20.77 -2.15
N LYS A 179 7.80 -20.08 -2.33
CA LYS A 179 9.08 -20.51 -1.75
C LYS A 179 9.03 -20.72 -0.24
N ILE A 180 8.43 -19.77 0.49
CA ILE A 180 8.29 -19.84 1.96
C ILE A 180 7.31 -20.95 2.35
N SER A 181 6.20 -21.11 1.63
CA SER A 181 5.25 -22.19 1.87
C SER A 181 5.90 -23.57 1.66
N THR A 182 6.70 -23.75 0.60
CA THR A 182 7.42 -25.00 0.33
C THR A 182 8.41 -25.31 1.45
N PHE A 183 9.20 -24.31 1.87
CA PHE A 183 10.10 -24.45 3.02
C PHE A 183 9.34 -24.89 4.28
N ASN A 184 8.22 -24.24 4.59
CA ASN A 184 7.41 -24.55 5.77
C ASN A 184 6.78 -25.95 5.74
N LEU A 185 6.50 -26.51 4.55
CA LEU A 185 5.94 -27.86 4.39
C LEU A 185 7.03 -28.96 4.38
N SER A 186 8.28 -28.60 4.13
CA SER A 186 9.42 -29.50 4.30
C SER A 186 9.89 -29.66 5.74
N VAL A 187 9.24 -28.96 6.69
CA VAL A 187 9.47 -29.02 8.15
C VAL A 187 8.60 -30.09 8.79
#